data_AF-A0A1A2NJQ7-F1
#
_entry.id   AF-A0A1A2NJQ7-F1
#
_cell.length_a   1.000
_cell.length_b   1.000
_cell.length_c   1.000
_cell.angle_alpha   90.00
_cell.angle_beta   90.00
_cell.angle_gamma   90.00
#
_symmetry.space_group_name_H-M   'P 1'
#
loop_
_entity.id
_entity.type
_entity.pdbx_description
1 polymer ?
#
loop_
_entity_poly.entity_id
_entity_poly.type
_entity_poly.pdbx_seq_one_letter_code
_entity_poly.pdbx_strand_id
1 'polypeptide(L)'
;MNEKAGSSETTATDVRQALSEQAAQLGWQRTQRERVDVYRRGLAHVHAIWRDSGTVNGGAHYDDSVLLTYTTELAKIQSWLAR
;
A
#
# COMPACT_ATOMS: atom_id res chain seq x y z
N MET A 1 -39.85 -1.49 -7.16
CA MET A 1 -38.53 -0.82 -7.12
C MET A 1 -37.75 -1.49 -6.00
N ASN A 2 -36.71 -2.25 -6.31
CA ASN A 2 -35.71 -2.79 -5.36
C ASN A 2 -34.55 -3.30 -6.23
N GLU A 3 -33.66 -2.39 -6.60
CA GLU A 3 -32.43 -2.73 -7.32
C GLU A 3 -31.46 -3.45 -6.39
N LYS A 4 -31.01 -4.61 -6.86
CA LYS A 4 -29.99 -5.44 -6.23
C LYS A 4 -28.59 -4.90 -6.56
N ALA A 5 -27.73 -5.00 -5.56
CA ALA A 5 -26.29 -5.21 -5.62
C ALA A 5 -25.48 -4.10 -6.31
N GLY A 6 -25.00 -3.17 -5.48
CA GLY A 6 -23.81 -2.39 -5.80
C GLY A 6 -22.63 -3.34 -6.07
N SER A 7 -22.26 -3.46 -7.34
CA SER A 7 -20.97 -3.98 -7.75
C SER A 7 -19.90 -3.10 -7.12
N SER A 8 -19.08 -3.65 -6.21
CA SER A 8 -17.99 -2.91 -5.56
C SER A 8 -16.90 -2.58 -6.57
N GLU A 9 -17.09 -1.50 -7.31
CA GLU A 9 -16.05 -0.88 -8.10
C GLU A 9 -15.17 -0.07 -7.14
N THR A 10 -14.15 -0.72 -6.57
CA THR A 10 -13.16 -0.06 -5.71
C THR A 10 -12.47 1.00 -6.54
N THR A 11 -12.73 2.28 -6.26
CA THR A 11 -12.15 3.37 -7.03
C THR A 11 -10.65 3.46 -6.75
N ALA A 12 -9.94 4.16 -7.61
CA ALA A 12 -8.51 4.36 -7.46
C ALA A 12 -8.14 4.81 -6.03
N THR A 13 -8.77 5.88 -5.53
CA THR A 13 -8.54 6.39 -4.17
C THR A 13 -8.80 5.38 -3.07
N ASP A 14 -9.76 4.48 -3.27
CA ASP A 14 -10.11 3.46 -2.30
C ASP A 14 -8.98 2.43 -2.15
N VAL A 15 -8.21 2.13 -3.20
CA VAL A 15 -7.09 1.17 -3.12
C VAL A 15 -5.95 1.69 -2.24
N ARG A 16 -5.48 2.92 -2.48
CA ARG A 16 -4.41 3.54 -1.67
C ARG A 16 -4.84 3.75 -0.24
N GLN A 17 -6.10 4.13 -0.02
CA GLN A 17 -6.66 4.30 1.31
C GLN A 17 -6.79 2.95 2.05
N ALA A 18 -7.31 1.92 1.40
CA ALA A 18 -7.45 0.59 1.99
C ALA A 18 -6.09 -0.01 2.39
N LEU A 19 -5.05 0.17 1.55
CA LEU A 19 -3.69 -0.25 1.91
C LEU A 19 -3.19 0.48 3.18
N SER A 20 -3.45 1.79 3.25
CA SER A 20 -3.07 2.62 4.41
C SER A 20 -3.76 2.16 5.68
N GLU A 21 -5.06 1.88 5.61
CA GLU A 21 -5.86 1.43 6.76
C GLU A 21 -5.43 0.06 7.24
N GLN A 22 -5.23 -0.90 6.33
CA GLN A 22 -4.72 -2.23 6.66
C GLN A 22 -3.34 -2.15 7.33
N ALA A 23 -2.43 -1.33 6.79
CA ALA A 23 -1.09 -1.18 7.36
C ALA A 23 -1.15 -0.57 8.77
N ALA A 24 -2.00 0.44 8.99
CA ALA A 24 -2.19 1.06 10.30
C ALA A 24 -2.71 0.07 11.35
N GLN A 25 -3.67 -0.80 10.98
CA GLN A 25 -4.17 -1.86 11.85
C GLN A 25 -3.09 -2.86 12.28
N LEU A 26 -2.06 -3.05 11.45
CA LEU A 26 -0.92 -3.93 11.71
C LEU A 26 0.28 -3.20 12.35
N GLY A 27 0.07 -1.98 12.83
CA GLY A 27 1.07 -1.19 13.56
C GLY A 27 2.11 -0.49 12.68
N TRP A 28 1.88 -0.40 11.37
CA TRP A 28 2.74 0.40 10.49
C TRP A 28 2.43 1.87 10.60
N GLN A 29 3.47 2.69 10.71
CA GLN A 29 3.37 4.13 10.61
C GLN A 29 3.52 4.57 9.16
N ARG A 30 2.51 5.28 8.63
CA ARG A 30 2.52 5.79 7.26
C ARG A 30 2.94 7.26 7.21
N THR A 31 3.88 7.54 6.31
CA THR A 31 4.22 8.89 5.89
C THR A 31 3.91 9.04 4.39
N GLN A 32 2.92 9.86 4.07
CA GLN A 32 2.56 10.16 2.69
C GLN A 32 3.45 11.30 2.13
N ARG A 33 3.96 11.12 0.90
CA ARG A 33 4.82 12.05 0.16
C ARG A 33 4.43 12.04 -1.31
N GLU A 34 3.61 12.99 -1.76
CA GLU A 34 3.14 13.05 -3.15
C GLU A 34 2.61 11.68 -3.64
N ARG A 35 3.39 10.98 -4.47
CA ARG A 35 3.09 9.66 -5.04
C ARG A 35 3.69 8.49 -4.26
N VAL A 36 4.41 8.72 -3.18
CA VAL A 36 5.04 7.68 -2.37
C VAL A 36 4.40 7.63 -1.00
N ASP A 37 3.99 6.44 -0.58
CA ASP A 37 3.70 6.15 0.81
C ASP A 37 4.85 5.37 1.41
N VAL A 38 5.36 5.84 2.54
CA VAL A 38 6.42 5.17 3.29
C VAL A 38 5.80 4.59 4.55
N TYR A 39 5.83 3.26 4.67
CA TYR A 39 5.39 2.52 5.83
C TYR A 39 6.61 2.10 6.66
N ARG A 40 6.60 2.37 7.96
CA ARG A 40 7.67 1.98 8.88
C ARG A 40 7.14 1.16 10.04
N ARG A 41 7.87 0.12 10.42
CA ARG A 41 7.63 -0.67 11.64
C ARG A 41 8.94 -1.27 12.15
N GLY A 42 9.50 -0.66 13.20
CA GLY A 42 10.86 -0.98 13.65
C GLY A 42 11.89 -0.63 12.57
N LEU A 43 12.78 -1.56 12.23
CA LEU A 43 13.79 -1.41 11.17
C LEU A 43 13.25 -1.67 9.76
N ALA A 44 12.05 -2.25 9.64
CA ALA A 44 11.45 -2.56 8.35
C ALA A 44 10.80 -1.31 7.75
N HIS A 45 11.08 -1.05 6.47
CA HIS A 45 10.42 -0.02 5.68
C HIS A 45 9.84 -0.59 4.39
N VAL A 46 8.63 -0.17 4.05
CA VAL A 46 8.01 -0.46 2.75
C VAL A 46 7.66 0.86 2.08
N HIS A 47 8.15 1.07 0.87
CA HIS A 47 7.71 2.17 0.03
C HIS A 47 6.67 1.64 -0.97
N ALA A 48 5.50 2.27 -1.05
CA ALA A 48 4.54 2.08 -2.13
C ALA A 48 4.57 3.32 -3.03
N ILE A 49 4.92 3.13 -4.30
CA ILE A 49 5.04 4.20 -5.29
C ILE A 49 3.83 4.11 -6.20
N TRP A 50 3.01 5.15 -6.19
CA TRP A 50 1.73 5.21 -6.87
C TRP A 50 1.86 5.87 -8.25
N ARG A 51 1.24 5.25 -9.25
CA ARG A 51 1.02 5.87 -10.57
C ARG A 51 -0.10 6.92 -10.49
N ASP A 52 -1.14 6.57 -9.77
CA ASP A 52 -2.32 7.35 -9.45
C ASP A 52 -2.86 6.75 -8.15
N SER A 53 -4.02 7.21 -7.67
CA SER A 53 -4.51 6.73 -6.39
C SER A 53 -4.85 5.23 -6.37
N GLY A 54 -5.01 4.58 -7.52
CA GLY A 54 -5.46 3.18 -7.67
C GLY A 54 -4.41 2.19 -8.17
N THR A 55 -3.40 2.70 -8.86
CA THR A 55 -2.41 1.88 -9.54
C THR A 55 -1.05 2.11 -8.92
N VAL A 56 -0.36 1.04 -8.51
CA VAL A 56 1.04 1.14 -8.13
C VAL A 56 1.94 1.17 -9.36
N ASN A 57 2.97 2.00 -9.32
CA ASN A 57 4.09 1.97 -10.25
C ASN A 57 5.24 1.12 -9.73
N GLY A 58 5.32 0.93 -8.42
CA GLY A 58 6.38 0.15 -7.80
C GLY A 58 6.26 0.05 -6.28
N GLY A 59 7.07 -0.81 -5.70
CA GLY A 59 7.27 -0.87 -4.27
C GLY A 59 8.65 -1.42 -3.92
N ALA A 60 9.17 -0.95 -2.80
CA ALA A 60 10.50 -1.32 -2.32
C ALA A 60 10.40 -1.72 -0.85
N HIS A 61 10.97 -2.88 -0.51
CA HIS A 61 11.09 -3.36 0.86
C HIS A 61 12.53 -3.21 1.33
N TYR A 62 12.69 -2.58 2.48
CA TYR A 62 13.96 -2.35 3.14
C TYR A 62 13.96 -2.97 4.53
N ASP A 63 15.13 -3.41 4.98
CA ASP A 63 15.43 -3.73 6.37
C ASP A 63 16.71 -2.99 6.74
N ASP A 64 16.67 -2.24 7.84
CA ASP A 64 17.79 -1.41 8.30
C ASP A 64 18.41 -0.53 7.19
N SER A 65 17.55 0.13 6.42
CA SER A 65 17.92 0.97 5.26
C SER A 65 18.55 0.24 4.06
N VAL A 66 18.70 -1.08 4.10
CA VAL A 66 19.16 -1.90 2.98
C VAL A 66 17.97 -2.29 2.12
N LEU A 67 18.04 -1.99 0.82
CA LEU A 67 17.02 -2.45 -0.13
C LEU A 67 17.12 -3.97 -0.29
N LEU A 68 16.08 -4.69 0.13
CA LEU A 68 16.01 -6.14 0.01
C LEU A 68 15.34 -6.57 -1.29
N THR A 69 14.25 -5.92 -1.68
CA THR A 69 13.45 -6.33 -2.85
C THR A 69 12.69 -5.16 -3.44
N TYR A 70 12.55 -5.17 -4.76
CA TYR A 70 11.68 -4.28 -5.52
C TYR A 70 10.59 -5.07 -6.26
N THR A 71 9.42 -4.48 -6.47
CA THR A 71 8.31 -5.09 -7.20
C THR A 71 7.47 -4.02 -7.91
N THR A 72 6.71 -4.41 -8.93
CA THR A 72 5.65 -3.60 -9.55
C THR A 72 4.25 -4.06 -9.14
N GLU A 73 4.15 -5.11 -8.32
CA GLU A 73 2.90 -5.78 -7.98
C GLU A 73 2.35 -5.30 -6.63
N LEU A 74 1.11 -4.78 -6.62
CA LEU A 74 0.45 -4.34 -5.38
C LEU A 74 0.31 -5.48 -4.38
N ALA A 75 -0.03 -6.69 -4.86
CA ALA A 75 -0.19 -7.87 -4.00
C ALA A 75 1.09 -8.20 -3.23
N LYS A 76 2.27 -7.94 -3.81
CA LYS A 76 3.54 -8.17 -3.14
C LYS A 76 3.79 -7.13 -2.03
N ILE A 77 3.45 -5.86 -2.29
CA ILE A 77 3.52 -4.78 -1.29
C ILE A 77 2.59 -5.11 -0.11
N GLN A 78 1.34 -5.52 -0.39
CA GLN A 78 0.40 -5.98 0.63
C GLN A 78 0.98 -7.14 1.46
N SER A 79 1.62 -8.11 0.82
CA SER A 79 2.25 -9.24 1.52
C SER A 79 3.42 -8.86 2.42
N TRP A 80 4.08 -7.72 2.18
CA TRP A 80 5.12 -7.21 3.08
C TRP A 80 4.51 -6.51 4.29
N LEU A 81 3.46 -5.71 4.07
CA LEU A 81 2.74 -5.02 5.14
C LEU A 81 1.95 -5.99 6.05
N ALA A 82 1.52 -7.13 5.51
CA ALA A 82 0.82 -8.18 6.24
C ALA A 82 1.71 -8.99 7.22
N ARG A 83 3.03 -8.82 7.17
CA ARG A 83 3.97 -9.49 8.07
C ARG A 83 3.96 -8.87 9.45
#